data_AF-A0A0E9LYD3-F1
#
_entry.id   AF-A0A0E9LYD3-F1
#
_cell.length_a   1.000
_cell.length_b   1.000
_cell.length_c   1.000
_cell.angle_alpha   90.00
_cell.angle_beta   90.00
_cell.angle_gamma   90.00
#
_symmetry.space_group_name_H-M   'P 1'
#
loop_
_entity.id
_entity.type
_entity.pdbx_description
1 polymer ?
#
loop_
_entity_poly.entity_id
_entity_poly.type
_entity_poly.pdbx_seq_one_letter_code
_entity_poly.pdbx_strand_id
1 'polypeptide(L)' 'MAHDEGEVYLIPEFDHPDDAIDFLKDYYVEIFEHQLFSWITDDNLWPDNLSWELFNSWFHYSIQSMVMDTLGEEIEKDEF' A
#
# COMPACT_ATOMS: atom_id res chain seq x y z
N MET A 1 -8.46 -16.71 -13.77
CA MET A 1 -8.63 -15.92 -12.54
C MET A 1 -7.27 -15.98 -11.89
N ALA A 2 -6.46 -14.93 -12.07
CA ALA A 2 -5.17 -14.91 -11.41
C ALA A 2 -5.44 -14.92 -9.90
N HIS A 3 -4.66 -15.70 -9.17
CA HIS A 3 -4.63 -15.62 -7.73
C HIS A 3 -3.92 -14.30 -7.41
N ASP A 4 -4.69 -13.21 -7.37
CA ASP A 4 -4.16 -11.87 -7.11
C ASP A 4 -3.84 -11.77 -5.61
N GLU A 5 -2.65 -12.22 -5.21
CA GLU A 5 -2.03 -11.85 -3.93
C GLU A 5 -1.76 -10.34 -3.95
N GLY A 6 -2.80 -9.55 -3.67
CA GLY A 6 -2.73 -8.11 -3.49
C GLY A 6 -2.88 -7.77 -2.02
N GLU A 7 -2.01 -6.88 -1.52
CA GLU A 7 -2.14 -6.33 -0.17
C GLU A 7 -3.17 -5.19 -0.15
N VAL A 8 -3.91 -5.09 0.95
CA VAL A 8 -4.90 -4.04 1.17
C VAL A 8 -4.45 -3.17 2.33
N TYR A 9 -4.36 -1.87 2.06
CA TYR A 9 -3.96 -0.87 3.06
C TYR A 9 -5.16 -0.02 3.44
N LEU A 10 -5.45 0.06 4.75
CA LEU A 10 -6.44 0.99 5.27
C LEU A 10 -5.84 2.41 5.31
N ILE A 11 -6.50 3.35 4.65
CA ILE A 11 -6.10 4.76 4.57
C ILE A 11 -7.17 5.65 5.23
N PRO A 12 -6.88 6.93 5.53
CA PRO A 12 -7.91 7.86 6.02
C PRO A 12 -9.10 7.98 5.06
N GLU A 13 -10.23 8.46 5.58
CA GLU A 13 -11.39 8.78 4.74
C GLU A 13 -11.16 10.09 3.99
N PHE A 14 -11.56 10.12 2.71
CA PHE A 14 -11.43 11.30 1.84
C PHE A 14 -12.76 11.55 1.12
N ASP A 15 -13.10 12.83 0.97
CA ASP A 15 -14.31 13.26 0.25
C ASP A 15 -14.13 13.23 -1.27
N HIS A 16 -12.89 13.35 -1.75
CA HIS A 16 -12.57 13.36 -3.17
C HIS A 16 -11.50 12.31 -3.52
N PRO A 17 -11.66 11.57 -4.64
CA PRO A 17 -10.68 10.57 -5.07
C PRO A 17 -9.27 11.15 -5.27
N ASP A 18 -9.16 12.41 -5.68
CA ASP A 18 -7.88 13.07 -5.89
C ASP A 18 -7.09 13.22 -4.57
N ASP A 19 -7.77 13.48 -3.45
CA ASP A 19 -7.15 13.61 -2.13
C ASP A 19 -6.55 12.26 -1.67
N ALA A 20 -7.23 11.15 -1.99
CA ALA A 20 -6.71 9.82 -1.70
C ALA A 20 -5.47 9.47 -2.54
N ILE A 21 -5.40 9.96 -3.79
CA ILE A 21 -4.22 9.81 -4.64
C ILE A 21 -3.06 10.66 -4.09
N ASP A 22 -3.33 11.87 -3.62
CA ASP A 22 -2.30 12.73 -3.03
C ASP A 22 -1.77 12.13 -1.71
N PHE A 23 -2.64 11.56 -0.87
CA PHE A 23 -2.20 10.73 0.26
C PHE A 23 -1.32 9.57 -0.20
N LEU A 24 -1.71 8.83 -1.23
CA LEU A 24 -0.87 7.74 -1.74
C LEU A 24 0.51 8.24 -2.20
N LYS A 25 0.61 9.41 -2.84
CA LYS A 25 1.91 9.99 -3.22
C LYS A 25 2.77 10.42 -2.03
N ASP A 26 2.17 10.73 -0.89
CA ASP A 26 2.91 11.05 0.32
C ASP A 26 3.42 9.79 1.05
N TYR A 27 2.70 8.66 0.91
CA TYR A 27 2.96 7.41 1.64
C TYR A 27 3.47 6.25 0.78
N TYR A 28 3.64 6.42 -0.54
CA TYR A 28 3.99 5.31 -1.44
C TYR A 28 5.32 4.64 -1.09
N VAL A 29 6.28 5.37 -0.51
CA VAL A 29 7.59 4.81 -0.15
C VAL A 29 7.42 3.74 0.93
N GLU A 30 6.69 4.03 2.00
CA GLU A 30 6.42 3.05 3.07
C GLU A 30 5.69 1.81 2.52
N ILE A 31 4.71 2.02 1.64
CA ILE A 31 3.99 0.92 0.97
C ILE A 31 4.95 0.11 0.08
N PHE A 32 5.83 0.77 -0.67
CA PHE A 32 6.80 0.12 -1.55
C PHE A 32 7.79 -0.72 -0.72
N GLU A 33 8.36 -0.15 0.34
CA GLU A 33 9.27 -0.86 1.25
C GLU A 33 8.58 -2.09 1.87
N HIS A 34 7.32 -1.97 2.31
CA HIS A 34 6.55 -3.11 2.80
C HIS A 34 6.41 -4.21 1.75
N GLN A 35 6.06 -3.86 0.51
CA GLN A 35 5.96 -4.82 -0.60
C GLN A 35 7.31 -5.49 -0.90
N LEU A 36 8.40 -4.73 -0.90
CA LEU A 36 9.75 -5.24 -1.13
C LEU A 36 10.19 -6.17 -0.01
N PHE A 37 9.88 -5.85 1.24
CA PHE A 37 10.23 -6.67 2.40
C PHE A 37 9.58 -8.06 2.34
N SER A 38 8.34 -8.14 1.85
CA SER A 38 7.66 -9.42 1.60
C SER A 38 8.37 -10.28 0.54
N TRP A 39 9.15 -9.68 -0.36
CA TRP A 39 9.92 -10.40 -1.38
C TRP A 39 11.35 -10.70 -0.94
N ILE A 40 12.01 -9.73 -0.33
CA ILE A 40 13.39 -9.83 0.15
C ILE A 40 13.62 -8.89 1.33
N THR A 41 14.08 -9.46 2.44
CA THR A 41 14.29 -8.71 3.69
C THR A 41 15.65 -8.02 3.77
N ASP A 42 16.57 -8.32 2.86
CA ASP A 42 17.85 -7.61 2.72
C ASP A 42 17.65 -6.35 1.86
N ASP A 43 17.56 -5.21 2.52
CA ASP A 43 17.33 -3.89 1.92
C ASP A 43 18.45 -3.46 0.96
N ASN A 44 19.65 -4.03 1.08
CA ASN A 44 20.76 -3.78 0.15
C ASN A 44 20.51 -4.34 -1.25
N LEU A 45 19.49 -5.19 -1.40
CA LEU A 45 19.08 -5.77 -2.67
C LEU A 45 17.87 -5.04 -3.28
N TRP A 46 17.36 -4.00 -2.62
CA TRP A 46 16.28 -3.16 -3.13
C TRP A 46 16.80 -2.17 -4.19
N PRO A 47 15.92 -1.59 -5.01
CA PRO A 47 16.31 -0.49 -5.91
C PRO A 47 16.83 0.73 -5.12
N ASP A 48 17.93 1.32 -5.57
CA ASP A 48 18.59 2.47 -4.91
C ASP A 48 17.69 3.71 -4.77
N ASN A 49 16.67 3.84 -5.61
CA ASN A 49 15.74 4.97 -5.60
C ASN A 49 14.30 4.51 -5.78
N LEU A 50 13.55 4.51 -4.68
CA LEU A 50 12.11 4.23 -4.67
C LEU A 50 11.34 5.47 -5.11
N SER A 51 11.33 5.74 -6.42
CA SER A 51 10.61 6.88 -7.00
C SER A 51 9.14 6.56 -7.26
N TRP A 52 8.31 7.61 -7.31
CA TRP A 52 6.90 7.49 -7.70
C TRP A 52 6.72 6.87 -9.09
N GLU A 53 7.60 7.19 -10.04
CA GLU A 53 7.58 6.59 -11.39
C GLU A 53 7.84 5.08 -11.32
N LEU A 54 8.83 4.65 -10.54
CA LEU A 54 9.12 3.24 -10.35
C LEU A 54 7.93 2.51 -9.73
N PHE A 55 7.35 3.08 -8.67
CA PHE A 55 6.16 2.55 -8.00
C PHE A 55 5.01 2.29 -9.00
N ASN A 56 4.65 3.28 -9.84
CA ASN A 56 3.58 3.12 -10.83
C ASN A 56 3.91 2.14 -11.96
N SER A 57 5.18 1.86 -12.22
CA SER A 57 5.58 0.85 -13.20
C SER A 57 5.56 -0.58 -12.65
N TRP A 58 5.69 -0.73 -11.32
CA TRP A 58 5.77 -2.04 -10.66
C TRP A 58 4.42 -2.50 -10.13
N PHE A 59 3.59 -1.59 -9.64
CA PHE A 59 2.32 -1.93 -8.99
C PHE A 59 1.11 -1.45 -9.78
N HIS A 60 0.09 -2.30 -9.77
CA HIS A 60 -1.28 -1.90 -10.08
C HIS A 60 -2.04 -1.74 -8.77
N TYR A 61 -2.73 -0.62 -8.59
CA TYR A 61 -3.53 -0.35 -7.39
C TYR A 61 -4.92 0.17 -7.74
N SER A 62 -5.83 0.01 -6.79
CA SER A 62 -7.18 0.59 -6.84
C SER A 62 -7.54 1.14 -5.46
N ILE A 63 -8.19 2.29 -5.44
CA ILE A 63 -8.67 2.91 -4.20
C ILE A 63 -10.16 2.57 -4.08
N GLN A 64 -10.55 2.03 -2.93
CA GLN A 64 -11.92 1.66 -2.62
C GLN A 64 -12.52 2.67 -1.65
N SER A 65 -13.76 3.09 -1.88
CA SER A 65 -14.43 4.11 -1.04
C SER A 65 -14.84 3.61 0.34
N MET A 66 -14.84 2.30 0.56
CA MET A 66 -15.28 1.70 1.82
C MET A 66 -14.57 0.37 2.03
N VAL A 67 -14.17 0.13 3.28
CA VAL A 67 -13.76 -1.18 3.78
C VAL A 67 -14.71 -1.53 4.93
N MET A 68 -15.19 -2.77 4.96
CA MET A 68 -16.10 -3.26 5.99
C MET A 68 -15.40 -4.33 6.80
N ASP A 69 -15.09 -4.01 8.06
CA ASP A 69 -14.76 -5.04 9.04
C ASP A 69 -16.02 -5.83 9.39
N THR A 70 -15.88 -7.14 9.42
CA THR A 70 -16.97 -8.09 9.68
C THR A 70 -16.93 -8.66 11.09
N LEU A 71 -15.86 -8.37 11.85
CA LEU A 71 -15.68 -8.79 13.22
C LEU A 71 -16.17 -7.71 14.19
N GLY A 72 -16.41 -8.12 15.45
CA GLY A 72 -16.83 -7.23 16.53
C GLY A 72 -15.71 -6.89 17.50
N GLU A 73 -14.47 -7.19 17.15
CA GLU A 73 -13.27 -6.95 17.94
C GLU A 73 -12.59 -5.65 17.50
N GLU A 74 -11.68 -5.11 18.31
CA GLU A 74 -10.93 -3.91 17.92
C GLU A 74 -9.90 -4.26 16.83
N ILE A 75 -9.71 -3.35 15.86
CA ILE A 75 -8.66 -3.49 14.85
C ILE A 75 -7.33 -3.04 15.47
N GLU A 76 -6.38 -3.97 15.55
CA GLU A 76 -5.01 -3.70 15.98
C GLU A 76 -4.10 -3.45 14.77
N LYS A 77 -3.18 -2.48 14.90
CA LYS A 77 -2.15 -2.24 13.88
C LYS A 77 -0.95 -3.12 14.19
N ASP A 78 -0.43 -3.81 13.17
CA ASP A 78 0.84 -4.53 13.30
C ASP A 78 2.01 -3.56 13.56
N GLU A 79 2.86 -3.91 14.53
CA GLU A 79 4.14 -3.23 14.76
C GLU A 79 5.17 -3.78 13.75
N PHE A 80 5.56 -2.96 12.78
CA PHE A 80 6.66 -3.25 11.84
C PHE A 80 8.02 -2.90 12.46
#